data_AF-A0A7D9GZU5-F1
#
_entry.id   AF-A0A7D9GZU5-F1
#
_cell.length_a   1.000
_cell.length_b   1.000
_cell.length_c   1.000
_cell.angle_alpha   90.00
_cell.angle_beta   90.00
_cell.angle_gamma   90.00
#
_symmetry.space_group_name_H-M   'P 1'
#
loop_
_entity.id
_entity.type
_entity.pdbx_description
1 polymer ?
#
loop_
_entity_poly.entity_id
_entity_poly.type
_entity_poly.pdbx_seq_one_letter_code
_entity_poly.pdbx_strand_id
1 'polypeptide(L)'
;MGKLKTRSKLAQRRFKAKQLQKNKKTENEINVAKINGEISNTQKVAPLITKLGSSSQSDRSMALNSINLMCGSDTQLRRLFMKNDLVQIILSKLLHDENQDIVVDSYGLLRNLMIDEGYSLCIHLWRKDIWTLLSADFARAIASLPHISDENVDQQQKELLVNFIDNLIGCTDCLASEMSINFFDGTLFGKITESKVLDFIFSILKQETNQRLILSCLTFIYDLATVSYKFIDFLCQNNEYLETLKAISNKKLGKQSKTYLIGIYLQLLEAKNELSNGKRLCTDIISPLNDIYQNDVNLKYTVEELDLPYNENPSLQEAKNLELAKQNFNVIDLELDLYTSIIEMLGDDYRSQEGDNKNGETFKFLNSTLVSMLSSLIEAGFKDEKMLICVNNLIAFDRDICFGGAELVSFFQNVYTHCSVLLSDLLENKNQLSVDEQLEQIGQILKFDISYMLMTDQSQWKEDAQRVVEIIRLSESVDTKLDAGEVDAGLLSDFNLGLIPYLGLIAKNCGNLSVTRDITKFLVDQKFLKYLELYKKTPKVEKLHKNVGFLVEETIDCVVNVLFDIFDDDYSYNKPIFHDGGLLQVLKDKLSEFRIIFKKVDKNVNQDVKERMKETLNNLQSFVKYKQGELK
;
A
#
# COMPACT_ATOMS: atom_id res chain seq x y z
N MET A 1 -12.27 22.13 -6.26
CA MET A 1 -12.96 20.95 -6.84
C MET A 1 -12.26 19.72 -6.33
N GLY A 2 -12.94 18.83 -5.62
CA GLY A 2 -12.32 17.61 -5.08
C GLY A 2 -12.06 16.57 -6.16
N LYS A 3 -10.80 16.18 -6.36
CA LYS A 3 -10.50 14.79 -6.73
C LYS A 3 -10.67 13.96 -5.45
N LEU A 4 -11.11 12.70 -5.55
CA LEU A 4 -11.10 11.76 -4.42
C LEU A 4 -9.66 11.72 -3.86
N LYS A 5 -9.47 12.16 -2.60
CA LYS A 5 -8.15 12.62 -2.11
C LYS A 5 -7.11 11.50 -2.03
N THR A 6 -7.55 10.28 -1.71
CA THR A 6 -6.71 9.08 -1.67
C THR A 6 -7.48 7.90 -2.26
N ARG A 7 -7.22 7.61 -3.54
CA ARG A 7 -7.67 6.35 -4.15
C ARG A 7 -7.08 5.15 -3.40
N SER A 8 -7.82 4.05 -3.32
CA SER A 8 -7.34 2.78 -2.76
C SER A 8 -6.05 2.32 -3.45
N LYS A 9 -5.19 1.55 -2.76
CA LYS A 9 -3.93 1.03 -3.37
C LYS A 9 -4.26 0.21 -4.63
N LEU A 10 -5.39 -0.48 -4.59
CA LEU A 10 -6.11 -1.16 -5.66
C LEU A 10 -6.44 -0.23 -6.86
N ALA A 11 -7.16 0.87 -6.65
CA ALA A 11 -7.56 1.81 -7.71
C ALA A 11 -6.39 2.64 -8.26
N GLN A 12 -5.37 2.92 -7.44
CA GLN A 12 -4.12 3.55 -7.90
C GLN A 12 -3.39 2.67 -8.93
N ARG A 13 -3.22 1.37 -8.63
CA ARG A 13 -2.63 0.38 -9.56
C ARG A 13 -3.43 0.34 -10.89
N ARG A 14 -4.77 0.21 -10.82
CA ARG A 14 -5.66 0.20 -12.00
C ARG A 14 -5.58 1.48 -12.86
N PHE A 15 -5.51 2.67 -12.25
CA PHE A 15 -5.41 3.93 -13.01
C PHE A 15 -4.05 4.11 -13.68
N LYS A 16 -2.96 3.78 -12.96
CA LYS A 16 -1.58 3.84 -13.46
C LYS A 16 -1.37 2.93 -14.68
N ALA A 17 -2.05 1.77 -14.70
CA ALA A 17 -2.06 0.86 -15.84
C ALA A 17 -2.50 1.54 -17.16
N LYS A 18 -3.54 2.38 -17.10
CA LYS A 18 -4.13 3.03 -18.29
C LYS A 18 -3.24 4.15 -18.89
N GLN A 19 -2.30 4.72 -18.13
CA GLN A 19 -1.50 5.88 -18.58
C GLN A 19 -0.18 5.51 -19.28
N LEU A 20 0.42 4.35 -18.99
CA LEU A 20 1.87 4.15 -19.16
C LEU A 20 2.39 3.94 -20.60
N GLN A 21 1.52 3.92 -21.61
CA GLN A 21 1.86 3.56 -23.00
C GLN A 21 2.84 4.50 -23.75
N LYS A 22 3.40 5.55 -23.11
CA LYS A 22 4.05 6.69 -23.79
C LYS A 22 5.52 6.96 -23.37
N ASN A 23 6.45 6.15 -23.90
CA ASN A 23 7.94 6.30 -24.03
C ASN A 23 8.87 5.61 -23.01
N LYS A 24 10.03 5.05 -23.47
CA LYS A 24 11.04 4.24 -22.72
C LYS A 24 12.51 4.75 -22.91
N LYS A 25 13.47 4.18 -22.12
CA LYS A 25 14.97 4.19 -22.21
C LYS A 25 15.78 5.34 -21.53
N THR A 26 16.97 5.15 -20.90
CA THR A 26 17.51 4.11 -19.95
C THR A 26 18.86 4.51 -19.28
N GLU A 27 18.98 4.27 -17.95
CA GLU A 27 20.10 3.76 -17.08
C GLU A 27 21.63 4.09 -17.24
N ASN A 28 22.32 4.37 -16.09
CA ASN A 28 23.41 3.56 -15.43
C ASN A 28 24.04 4.31 -14.19
N GLU A 29 24.80 3.62 -13.29
CA GLU A 29 24.97 3.98 -11.85
C GLU A 29 26.30 4.71 -11.40
N ILE A 30 27.18 4.40 -10.41
CA ILE A 30 27.49 3.29 -9.45
C ILE A 30 28.16 3.84 -8.14
N ASN A 31 27.82 3.27 -6.96
CA ASN A 31 28.46 3.18 -5.59
C ASN A 31 29.28 4.38 -4.97
N VAL A 32 29.65 4.47 -3.67
CA VAL A 32 29.71 3.62 -2.43
C VAL A 32 29.48 4.55 -1.17
N ALA A 33 29.54 4.24 0.14
CA ALA A 33 29.77 3.07 1.06
C ALA A 33 29.21 3.39 2.49
N LYS A 34 29.24 2.40 3.43
CA LYS A 34 29.20 2.51 4.92
C LYS A 34 30.11 1.39 5.48
N ILE A 35 30.79 1.54 6.64
CA ILE A 35 31.80 0.57 7.13
C ILE A 35 31.58 0.05 8.57
N ASN A 36 31.37 0.91 9.56
CA ASN A 36 31.66 0.56 10.96
C ASN A 36 30.68 -0.41 11.66
N GLY A 37 29.54 -0.75 11.05
CA GLY A 37 28.56 -1.68 11.64
C GLY A 37 28.72 -3.14 11.18
N GLU A 38 29.45 -3.41 10.10
CA GLU A 38 29.37 -4.71 9.41
C GLU A 38 30.04 -5.86 10.19
N ILE A 39 31.05 -5.55 11.02
CA ILE A 39 31.96 -6.53 11.66
C ILE A 39 31.22 -7.59 12.50
N SER A 40 30.21 -7.21 13.28
CA SER A 40 29.49 -8.14 14.17
C SER A 40 28.57 -9.08 13.38
N ASN A 41 27.79 -8.53 12.44
CA ASN A 41 26.80 -9.33 11.70
C ASN A 41 27.45 -10.21 10.61
N THR A 42 28.59 -9.82 10.03
CA THR A 42 29.35 -10.68 9.10
C THR A 42 29.74 -12.02 9.72
N GLN A 43 30.01 -12.07 11.04
CA GLN A 43 30.33 -13.32 11.75
C GLN A 43 29.16 -14.32 11.80
N LYS A 44 27.90 -13.84 11.76
CA LYS A 44 26.71 -14.70 11.66
C LYS A 44 26.43 -15.12 10.21
N VAL A 45 26.63 -14.23 9.25
CA VAL A 45 26.28 -14.43 7.83
C VAL A 45 27.21 -15.42 7.11
N ALA A 46 28.53 -15.24 7.23
CA ALA A 46 29.49 -16.00 6.42
C ALA A 46 29.48 -17.53 6.66
N PRO A 47 29.30 -18.06 7.88
CA PRO A 47 29.19 -19.51 8.10
C PRO A 47 27.96 -20.13 7.45
N LEU A 48 26.82 -19.42 7.48
CA LEU A 48 25.56 -19.91 6.89
C LEU A 48 25.63 -19.92 5.36
N ILE A 49 26.15 -18.86 4.74
CA ILE A 49 26.43 -18.83 3.29
C ILE A 49 27.40 -19.96 2.88
N THR A 50 28.42 -20.25 3.70
CA THR A 50 29.36 -21.35 3.43
C THR A 50 28.68 -22.72 3.50
N LYS A 51 27.80 -22.95 4.48
CA LYS A 51 26.98 -24.18 4.58
C LYS A 51 25.99 -24.33 3.42
N LEU A 52 25.34 -23.25 3.02
CA LEU A 52 24.45 -23.18 1.85
C LEU A 52 25.21 -23.54 0.55
N GLY A 53 26.47 -23.12 0.45
CA GLY A 53 27.39 -23.50 -0.63
C GLY A 53 27.89 -24.95 -0.59
N SER A 54 27.71 -25.70 0.50
CA SER A 54 28.35 -27.02 0.71
C SER A 54 27.77 -28.17 -0.11
N SER A 55 28.49 -29.29 -0.21
CA SER A 55 28.00 -30.55 -0.81
C SER A 55 27.04 -31.33 0.09
N SER A 56 27.03 -31.06 1.40
CA SER A 56 26.17 -31.72 2.39
C SER A 56 24.73 -31.21 2.28
N GLN A 57 23.78 -32.10 1.94
CA GLN A 57 22.34 -31.79 1.88
C GLN A 57 21.81 -31.28 3.23
N SER A 58 22.25 -31.89 4.33
CA SER A 58 21.84 -31.52 5.70
C SER A 58 22.32 -30.11 6.07
N ASP A 59 23.57 -29.74 5.72
CA ASP A 59 24.07 -28.39 5.96
C ASP A 59 23.38 -27.34 5.09
N ARG A 60 22.99 -27.69 3.84
CA ARG A 60 22.18 -26.80 2.99
C ARG A 60 20.79 -26.56 3.56
N SER A 61 20.05 -27.60 3.93
CA SER A 61 18.71 -27.47 4.53
C SER A 61 18.74 -26.71 5.87
N MET A 62 19.72 -27.00 6.74
CA MET A 62 19.95 -26.24 7.98
C MET A 62 20.21 -24.76 7.72
N ALA A 63 21.12 -24.44 6.78
CA ALA A 63 21.46 -23.06 6.46
C ALA A 63 20.29 -22.31 5.82
N LEU A 64 19.57 -22.94 4.89
CA LEU A 64 18.44 -22.39 4.18
C LEU A 64 17.32 -21.96 5.15
N ASN A 65 16.92 -22.85 6.05
CA ASN A 65 15.90 -22.56 7.07
C ASN A 65 16.37 -21.49 8.08
N SER A 66 17.64 -21.52 8.48
CA SER A 66 18.21 -20.47 9.35
C SER A 66 18.21 -19.09 8.66
N ILE A 67 18.58 -19.03 7.38
CA ILE A 67 18.61 -17.79 6.59
C ILE A 67 17.20 -17.24 6.39
N ASN A 68 16.20 -18.09 6.11
CA ASN A 68 14.82 -17.67 5.91
C ASN A 68 14.25 -16.98 7.18
N LEU A 69 14.43 -17.60 8.35
CA LEU A 69 14.04 -17.02 9.63
C LEU A 69 14.75 -15.68 9.91
N MET A 70 16.05 -15.59 9.63
CA MET A 70 16.84 -14.36 9.84
C MET A 70 16.50 -13.24 8.84
N CYS A 71 16.10 -13.57 7.61
CA CYS A 71 15.74 -12.57 6.60
C CYS A 71 14.36 -11.95 6.88
N GLY A 72 13.40 -12.74 7.38
CA GLY A 72 12.07 -12.24 7.74
C GLY A 72 12.01 -11.49 9.09
N SER A 73 13.08 -11.52 9.90
CA SER A 73 13.13 -10.87 11.21
C SER A 73 14.07 -9.66 11.31
N ASP A 74 15.08 -9.54 10.43
CA ASP A 74 16.03 -8.43 10.46
C ASP A 74 16.42 -7.98 9.02
N THR A 75 15.93 -6.79 8.64
CA THR A 75 16.21 -6.13 7.36
C THR A 75 17.71 -5.85 7.13
N GLN A 76 18.51 -5.63 8.18
CA GLN A 76 19.97 -5.47 8.04
C GLN A 76 20.64 -6.81 7.77
N LEU A 77 20.24 -7.88 8.47
CA LEU A 77 20.75 -9.23 8.21
C LEU A 77 20.35 -9.71 6.80
N ARG A 78 19.09 -9.52 6.39
CA ARG A 78 18.62 -9.79 5.02
C ARG A 78 19.51 -9.09 3.99
N ARG A 79 19.71 -7.78 4.10
CA ARG A 79 20.57 -7.00 3.20
C ARG A 79 22.05 -7.42 3.26
N LEU A 80 22.53 -7.99 4.37
CA LEU A 80 23.87 -8.58 4.46
C LEU A 80 23.95 -9.95 3.76
N PHE A 81 22.97 -10.83 3.88
CA PHE A 81 22.92 -12.07 3.10
C PHE A 81 22.85 -11.78 1.59
N MET A 82 22.04 -10.81 1.18
CA MET A 82 21.92 -10.38 -0.23
C MET A 82 23.24 -9.84 -0.81
N LYS A 83 24.10 -9.20 0.01
CA LYS A 83 25.47 -8.80 -0.37
C LYS A 83 26.45 -9.99 -0.50
N ASN A 84 26.18 -11.11 0.18
CA ASN A 84 27.06 -12.28 0.23
C ASN A 84 26.53 -13.39 -0.69
N ASP A 85 26.23 -13.02 -1.94
CA ASP A 85 25.84 -13.91 -3.05
C ASP A 85 24.64 -14.84 -2.82
N LEU A 86 23.79 -14.61 -1.80
CA LEU A 86 22.62 -15.47 -1.49
C LEU A 86 21.75 -15.75 -2.73
N VAL A 87 21.37 -14.70 -3.47
CA VAL A 87 20.56 -14.82 -4.70
C VAL A 87 21.26 -15.68 -5.75
N GLN A 88 22.58 -15.53 -5.91
CA GLN A 88 23.34 -16.32 -6.86
C GLN A 88 23.38 -17.80 -6.45
N ILE A 89 23.56 -18.10 -5.15
CA ILE A 89 23.57 -19.47 -4.63
C ILE A 89 22.19 -20.14 -4.80
N ILE A 90 21.09 -19.42 -4.53
CA ILE A 90 19.73 -19.90 -4.79
C ILE A 90 19.59 -20.29 -6.27
N LEU A 91 19.82 -19.33 -7.18
CA LEU A 91 19.63 -19.52 -8.62
C LEU A 91 20.55 -20.59 -9.22
N SER A 92 21.85 -20.55 -8.93
CA SER A 92 22.83 -21.40 -9.58
C SER A 92 23.01 -22.79 -8.94
N LYS A 93 22.40 -23.04 -7.78
CA LYS A 93 22.56 -24.29 -7.05
C LYS A 93 21.29 -24.82 -6.41
N LEU A 94 20.63 -24.06 -5.54
CA LEU A 94 19.57 -24.64 -4.70
C LEU A 94 18.27 -24.94 -5.46
N LEU A 95 17.93 -24.13 -6.47
CA LEU A 95 16.82 -24.45 -7.39
C LEU A 95 17.12 -25.65 -8.32
N HIS A 96 18.37 -26.13 -8.33
CA HIS A 96 18.86 -27.26 -9.11
C HIS A 96 19.30 -28.44 -8.21
N ASP A 97 18.84 -28.47 -6.95
CA ASP A 97 19.19 -29.54 -6.01
C ASP A 97 18.50 -30.88 -6.37
N GLU A 98 19.16 -31.99 -6.05
CA GLU A 98 18.58 -33.33 -6.22
C GLU A 98 17.43 -33.54 -5.23
N ASN A 99 17.56 -32.96 -4.03
CA ASN A 99 16.52 -33.02 -3.00
C ASN A 99 15.44 -31.96 -3.22
N GLN A 100 14.19 -32.39 -3.38
CA GLN A 100 13.08 -31.49 -3.68
C GLN A 100 12.67 -30.61 -2.49
N ASP A 101 12.87 -31.03 -1.24
CA ASP A 101 12.62 -30.18 -0.07
C ASP A 101 13.48 -28.89 -0.13
N ILE A 102 14.78 -29.01 -0.44
CA ILE A 102 15.67 -27.85 -0.66
C ILE A 102 15.18 -26.97 -1.82
N VAL A 103 14.70 -27.55 -2.93
CA VAL A 103 14.18 -26.77 -4.08
C VAL A 103 12.94 -25.96 -3.66
N VAL A 104 12.01 -26.58 -2.93
CA VAL A 104 10.76 -25.95 -2.46
C VAL A 104 11.03 -24.87 -1.41
N ASP A 105 11.85 -25.16 -0.40
CA ASP A 105 12.30 -24.20 0.61
C ASP A 105 13.04 -23.01 -0.04
N SER A 106 13.79 -23.26 -1.12
CA SER A 106 14.55 -22.21 -1.83
C SER A 106 13.65 -21.29 -2.66
N TYR A 107 12.58 -21.81 -3.28
CA TYR A 107 11.55 -20.96 -3.86
C TYR A 107 10.77 -20.20 -2.78
N GLY A 108 10.55 -20.79 -1.59
CA GLY A 108 9.94 -20.11 -0.45
C GLY A 108 10.77 -18.92 0.05
N LEU A 109 12.07 -19.13 0.25
CA LEU A 109 13.02 -18.04 0.56
C LEU A 109 13.05 -17.00 -0.57
N LEU A 110 13.11 -17.43 -1.84
CA LEU A 110 13.16 -16.51 -2.98
C LEU A 110 11.92 -15.62 -3.05
N ARG A 111 10.72 -16.20 -2.88
CA ARG A 111 9.44 -15.48 -2.78
C ARG A 111 9.48 -14.45 -1.65
N ASN A 112 9.89 -14.86 -0.44
CA ASN A 112 9.96 -13.97 0.71
C ASN A 112 10.91 -12.79 0.45
N LEU A 113 12.10 -13.04 -0.13
CA LEU A 113 13.03 -11.99 -0.53
C LEU A 113 12.47 -11.05 -1.62
N MET A 114 11.64 -11.55 -2.54
CA MET A 114 11.00 -10.76 -3.60
C MET A 114 9.91 -9.84 -3.05
N ILE A 115 9.18 -10.27 -2.01
CA ILE A 115 8.24 -9.42 -1.25
C ILE A 115 9.03 -8.35 -0.46
N ASP A 116 10.10 -8.77 0.22
CA ASP A 116 10.91 -7.94 1.14
C ASP A 116 11.77 -6.85 0.48
N GLU A 117 12.26 -7.07 -0.75
CA GLU A 117 13.16 -6.15 -1.47
C GLU A 117 12.57 -5.65 -2.82
N GLY A 118 11.38 -6.16 -3.19
CA GLY A 118 10.51 -5.62 -4.24
C GLY A 118 11.11 -5.49 -5.65
N TYR A 119 10.62 -4.48 -6.38
CA TYR A 119 11.01 -4.10 -7.75
C TYR A 119 12.50 -4.29 -8.10
N SER A 120 13.41 -3.88 -7.20
CA SER A 120 14.86 -3.94 -7.45
C SER A 120 15.38 -5.38 -7.55
N LEU A 121 14.87 -6.28 -6.71
CA LEU A 121 15.21 -7.70 -6.79
C LEU A 121 14.49 -8.36 -7.98
N CYS A 122 13.21 -8.07 -8.20
CA CYS A 122 12.46 -8.61 -9.34
C CYS A 122 13.14 -8.29 -10.70
N ILE A 123 13.67 -7.07 -10.88
CA ILE A 123 14.50 -6.73 -12.06
C ILE A 123 15.82 -7.51 -12.10
N HIS A 124 16.50 -7.70 -10.97
CA HIS A 124 17.74 -8.49 -10.94
C HIS A 124 17.49 -9.95 -11.36
N LEU A 125 16.47 -10.58 -10.78
CA LEU A 125 16.07 -11.96 -11.10
C LEU A 125 15.65 -12.08 -12.57
N TRP A 126 14.92 -11.10 -13.11
CA TRP A 126 14.60 -11.06 -14.53
C TRP A 126 15.85 -10.94 -15.43
N ARG A 127 16.83 -10.11 -15.05
CA ARG A 127 18.13 -10.00 -15.75
C ARG A 127 18.97 -11.28 -15.64
N LYS A 128 18.65 -12.18 -14.71
CA LYS A 128 19.21 -13.53 -14.56
C LYS A 128 18.35 -14.64 -15.20
N ASP A 129 17.30 -14.27 -15.94
CA ASP A 129 16.33 -15.14 -16.62
C ASP A 129 15.62 -16.16 -15.71
N ILE A 130 15.21 -15.73 -14.50
CA ILE A 130 14.38 -16.51 -13.56
C ILE A 130 13.16 -17.17 -14.22
N TRP A 131 12.61 -16.56 -15.28
CA TRP A 131 11.45 -17.10 -15.99
C TRP A 131 11.71 -18.47 -16.60
N THR A 132 12.92 -18.75 -17.09
CA THR A 132 13.22 -20.05 -17.70
C THR A 132 13.19 -21.17 -16.65
N LEU A 133 13.57 -20.87 -15.41
CA LEU A 133 13.41 -21.78 -14.27
C LEU A 133 11.92 -21.93 -13.89
N LEU A 134 11.23 -20.82 -13.63
CA LEU A 134 9.79 -20.83 -13.28
C LEU A 134 8.94 -21.56 -14.33
N SER A 135 9.19 -21.34 -15.62
CA SER A 135 8.44 -21.96 -16.71
C SER A 135 8.72 -23.46 -16.87
N ALA A 136 9.94 -23.93 -16.55
CA ALA A 136 10.24 -25.36 -16.49
C ALA A 136 9.56 -25.99 -15.28
N ASP A 137 9.52 -25.28 -14.16
CA ASP A 137 9.01 -25.78 -12.88
C ASP A 137 7.48 -25.75 -12.79
N PHE A 138 6.81 -24.81 -13.44
CA PHE A 138 5.39 -24.91 -13.74
C PHE A 138 5.09 -26.11 -14.64
N ALA A 139 5.92 -26.43 -15.64
CA ALA A 139 5.73 -27.62 -16.45
C ALA A 139 5.89 -28.92 -15.63
N ARG A 140 6.80 -28.95 -14.64
CA ARG A 140 6.88 -30.03 -13.64
C ARG A 140 5.59 -30.08 -12.79
N ALA A 141 5.16 -28.95 -12.23
CA ALA A 141 3.97 -28.87 -11.38
C ALA A 141 2.66 -29.27 -12.11
N ILE A 142 2.51 -28.88 -13.39
CA ILE A 142 1.40 -29.28 -14.26
C ILE A 142 1.36 -30.80 -14.43
N ALA A 143 2.52 -31.44 -14.66
CA ALA A 143 2.60 -32.89 -14.78
C ALA A 143 2.32 -33.61 -13.44
N SER A 144 2.72 -33.00 -12.32
CA SER A 144 2.53 -33.58 -10.98
C SER A 144 1.13 -33.36 -10.37
N LEU A 145 0.33 -32.40 -10.86
CA LEU A 145 -0.98 -32.03 -10.30
C LEU A 145 -1.92 -33.21 -9.97
N PRO A 146 -2.06 -34.26 -10.82
CA PRO A 146 -2.97 -35.38 -10.52
C PRO A 146 -2.63 -36.11 -9.20
N HIS A 147 -1.37 -36.07 -8.76
CA HIS A 147 -0.92 -36.74 -7.55
C HIS A 147 -1.40 -36.08 -6.24
N ILE A 148 -1.93 -34.85 -6.29
CA ILE A 148 -2.58 -34.24 -5.12
C ILE A 148 -3.83 -35.03 -4.71
N SER A 149 -4.56 -35.59 -5.69
CA SER A 149 -5.78 -36.38 -5.48
C SER A 149 -5.56 -37.89 -5.49
N ASP A 150 -4.32 -38.37 -5.67
CA ASP A 150 -3.98 -39.80 -5.75
C ASP A 150 -3.84 -40.41 -4.35
N GLU A 151 -4.72 -41.34 -3.97
CA GLU A 151 -4.69 -42.00 -2.65
C GLU A 151 -3.39 -42.75 -2.36
N ASN A 152 -2.63 -43.15 -3.39
CA ASN A 152 -1.37 -43.89 -3.26
C ASN A 152 -0.17 -43.00 -2.88
N VAL A 153 -0.30 -41.68 -3.02
CA VAL A 153 0.77 -40.72 -2.71
C VAL A 153 0.64 -40.25 -1.26
N ASP A 154 1.73 -40.26 -0.51
CA ASP A 154 1.71 -39.89 0.90
C ASP A 154 1.44 -38.40 1.14
N GLN A 155 1.00 -38.08 2.36
CA GLN A 155 0.58 -36.72 2.70
C GLN A 155 1.74 -35.72 2.74
N GLN A 156 2.98 -36.15 2.97
CA GLN A 156 4.14 -35.26 2.99
C GLN A 156 4.55 -34.87 1.56
N GLN A 157 4.53 -35.80 0.60
CA GLN A 157 4.75 -35.50 -0.81
C GLN A 157 3.64 -34.63 -1.41
N LYS A 158 2.39 -34.82 -0.99
CA LYS A 158 1.27 -33.92 -1.33
C LYS A 158 1.50 -32.50 -0.79
N GLU A 159 1.87 -32.37 0.48
CA GLU A 159 2.14 -31.07 1.10
C GLU A 159 3.35 -30.36 0.47
N LEU A 160 4.40 -31.12 0.12
CA LEU A 160 5.58 -30.63 -0.60
C LEU A 160 5.21 -30.10 -2.01
N LEU A 161 4.36 -30.81 -2.75
CA LEU A 161 3.85 -30.36 -4.05
C LEU A 161 2.95 -29.12 -3.93
N VAL A 162 2.10 -29.04 -2.89
CA VAL A 162 1.29 -27.84 -2.62
C VAL A 162 2.20 -26.65 -2.30
N ASN A 163 3.25 -26.82 -1.49
CA ASN A 163 4.24 -25.78 -1.20
C ASN A 163 5.03 -25.36 -2.44
N PHE A 164 5.38 -26.30 -3.32
CA PHE A 164 6.04 -25.99 -4.59
C PHE A 164 5.16 -25.10 -5.48
N ILE A 165 3.89 -25.46 -5.65
CA ILE A 165 2.93 -24.69 -6.45
C ILE A 165 2.71 -23.31 -5.84
N ASP A 166 2.49 -23.21 -4.52
CA ASP A 166 2.32 -21.93 -3.81
C ASP A 166 3.52 -21.00 -3.98
N ASN A 167 4.74 -21.52 -3.83
CA ASN A 167 5.96 -20.72 -3.98
C ASN A 167 6.20 -20.29 -5.44
N LEU A 168 5.88 -21.12 -6.44
CA LEU A 168 5.95 -20.76 -7.87
C LEU A 168 4.93 -19.68 -8.24
N ILE A 169 3.70 -19.78 -7.72
CA ILE A 169 2.66 -18.76 -7.88
C ILE A 169 3.13 -17.45 -7.23
N GLY A 170 3.57 -17.48 -5.97
CA GLY A 170 4.04 -16.30 -5.25
C GLY A 170 5.24 -15.61 -5.91
N CYS A 171 6.22 -16.36 -6.42
CA CYS A 171 7.33 -15.78 -7.19
C CYS A 171 6.83 -15.10 -8.48
N THR A 172 5.82 -15.68 -9.13
CA THR A 172 5.25 -15.14 -10.38
C THR A 172 4.38 -13.91 -10.13
N ASP A 173 3.64 -13.90 -9.03
CA ASP A 173 2.90 -12.70 -8.60
C ASP A 173 3.86 -11.56 -8.28
N CYS A 174 4.94 -11.81 -7.54
CA CYS A 174 5.95 -10.79 -7.26
C CYS A 174 6.54 -10.18 -8.55
N LEU A 175 6.72 -10.97 -9.62
CA LEU A 175 7.15 -10.44 -10.92
C LEU A 175 6.07 -9.64 -11.66
N ALA A 176 4.78 -9.80 -11.32
CA ALA A 176 3.67 -9.05 -11.89
C ALA A 176 3.34 -7.78 -11.08
N SER A 177 3.25 -7.92 -9.76
CA SER A 177 2.85 -6.90 -8.78
C SER A 177 3.93 -5.84 -8.53
N GLU A 178 5.20 -6.24 -8.44
CA GLU A 178 6.31 -5.30 -8.19
C GLU A 178 6.84 -4.63 -9.45
N MET A 179 6.74 -5.29 -10.61
CA MET A 179 7.28 -4.76 -11.86
C MET A 179 6.28 -3.83 -12.55
N SER A 180 6.77 -2.86 -13.31
CA SER A 180 5.88 -1.90 -13.99
C SER A 180 4.89 -2.62 -14.92
N ILE A 181 3.62 -2.18 -14.95
CA ILE A 181 2.61 -2.59 -15.94
C ILE A 181 3.19 -2.72 -17.36
N ASN A 182 3.99 -1.76 -17.84
CA ASN A 182 4.64 -1.75 -19.16
C ASN A 182 5.59 -2.93 -19.46
N PHE A 183 5.98 -3.67 -18.42
CA PHE A 183 6.73 -4.91 -18.49
C PHE A 183 5.79 -6.13 -18.37
N PHE A 184 4.78 -6.08 -17.50
CA PHE A 184 3.74 -7.09 -17.43
C PHE A 184 3.00 -7.24 -18.78
N ASP A 185 2.34 -6.17 -19.20
CA ASP A 185 1.54 -6.02 -20.43
C ASP A 185 2.30 -6.24 -21.74
N GLY A 186 3.64 -6.20 -21.68
CA GLY A 186 4.52 -6.19 -22.85
C GLY A 186 5.53 -7.35 -22.89
N THR A 187 5.60 -8.17 -21.83
CA THR A 187 6.56 -9.27 -21.71
C THR A 187 6.04 -10.41 -20.85
N LEU A 188 5.74 -10.18 -19.57
CA LEU A 188 5.44 -11.27 -18.63
C LEU A 188 4.08 -11.92 -18.90
N PHE A 189 3.04 -11.14 -19.23
CA PHE A 189 1.70 -11.68 -19.50
C PHE A 189 1.70 -12.63 -20.70
N GLY A 190 2.40 -12.29 -21.79
CA GLY A 190 2.57 -13.17 -22.94
C GLY A 190 3.24 -14.49 -22.56
N LYS A 191 4.37 -14.41 -21.83
CA LYS A 191 5.08 -15.57 -21.28
C LYS A 191 4.19 -16.46 -20.39
N ILE A 192 3.39 -15.87 -19.49
CA ILE A 192 2.41 -16.57 -18.62
C ILE A 192 1.35 -17.33 -19.45
N THR A 193 0.87 -16.74 -20.55
CA THR A 193 -0.08 -17.42 -21.46
C THR A 193 0.60 -18.51 -22.31
N GLU A 194 1.81 -18.27 -22.81
CA GLU A 194 2.58 -19.23 -23.62
C GLU A 194 2.96 -20.49 -22.82
N SER A 195 3.29 -20.33 -21.54
CA SER A 195 3.64 -21.44 -20.63
C SER A 195 2.43 -22.17 -20.03
N LYS A 196 1.19 -21.81 -20.43
CA LYS A 196 -0.07 -22.37 -19.91
C LYS A 196 -0.28 -22.23 -18.40
N VAL A 197 0.36 -21.25 -17.76
CA VAL A 197 0.21 -21.05 -16.31
C VAL A 197 -1.23 -20.69 -15.94
N LEU A 198 -1.96 -19.96 -16.78
CA LEU A 198 -3.38 -19.67 -16.50
C LEU A 198 -4.28 -20.92 -16.65
N ASP A 199 -4.06 -21.76 -17.67
CA ASP A 199 -4.77 -23.04 -17.80
C ASP A 199 -4.54 -23.93 -16.56
N PHE A 200 -3.32 -23.94 -16.03
CA PHE A 200 -2.95 -24.64 -14.81
C PHE A 200 -3.70 -24.10 -13.58
N ILE A 201 -3.69 -22.78 -13.37
CA ILE A 201 -4.42 -22.10 -12.29
C ILE A 201 -5.93 -22.41 -12.34
N PHE A 202 -6.56 -22.29 -13.52
CA PHE A 202 -7.97 -22.62 -13.67
C PHE A 202 -8.25 -24.13 -13.54
N SER A 203 -7.30 -25.00 -13.90
CA SER A 203 -7.42 -26.45 -13.65
C SER A 203 -7.41 -26.80 -12.15
N ILE A 204 -6.62 -26.10 -11.32
CA ILE A 204 -6.62 -26.25 -9.86
C ILE A 204 -7.99 -25.86 -9.29
N LEU A 205 -8.52 -24.70 -9.69
CA LEU A 205 -9.84 -24.22 -9.26
C LEU A 205 -10.97 -25.19 -9.67
N LYS A 206 -10.87 -25.78 -10.88
CA LYS A 206 -11.83 -26.72 -11.45
C LYS A 206 -11.76 -28.13 -10.84
N GLN A 207 -10.63 -28.51 -10.24
CA GLN A 207 -10.42 -29.81 -9.57
C GLN A 207 -10.64 -29.74 -8.05
N GLU A 208 -10.79 -28.54 -7.46
CA GLU A 208 -11.04 -28.33 -6.03
C GLU A 208 -10.01 -28.97 -5.08
N THR A 209 -8.76 -29.13 -5.55
CA THR A 209 -7.75 -30.02 -4.94
C THR A 209 -7.34 -29.69 -3.50
N ASN A 210 -7.12 -28.41 -3.18
CA ASN A 210 -6.63 -27.98 -1.87
C ASN A 210 -7.03 -26.51 -1.61
N GLN A 211 -7.54 -26.21 -0.42
CA GLN A 211 -8.02 -24.86 -0.05
C GLN A 211 -6.91 -23.80 -0.04
N ARG A 212 -5.65 -24.16 0.30
CA ARG A 212 -4.49 -23.26 0.19
C ARG A 212 -4.22 -22.91 -1.27
N LEU A 213 -4.20 -23.91 -2.16
CA LEU A 213 -4.03 -23.64 -3.60
C LEU A 213 -5.18 -22.83 -4.18
N ILE A 214 -6.43 -23.08 -3.77
CA ILE A 214 -7.58 -22.29 -4.20
C ILE A 214 -7.44 -20.82 -3.77
N LEU A 215 -7.00 -20.57 -2.53
CA LEU A 215 -6.66 -19.22 -2.05
C LEU A 215 -5.57 -18.59 -2.92
N SER A 216 -4.41 -19.23 -3.06
CA SER A 216 -3.27 -18.71 -3.85
C SER A 216 -3.63 -18.44 -5.31
N CYS A 217 -4.46 -19.30 -5.93
CA CYS A 217 -4.98 -19.12 -7.28
C CYS A 217 -5.91 -17.91 -7.41
N LEU A 218 -6.82 -17.69 -6.44
CA LEU A 218 -7.74 -16.56 -6.45
C LEU A 218 -7.05 -15.24 -6.11
N THR A 219 -6.09 -15.24 -5.19
CA THR A 219 -5.19 -14.10 -4.92
C THR A 219 -4.46 -13.71 -6.20
N PHE A 220 -3.77 -14.65 -6.86
CA PHE A 220 -3.04 -14.39 -8.10
C PHE A 220 -3.94 -13.85 -9.23
N ILE A 221 -5.13 -14.41 -9.46
CA ILE A 221 -6.07 -13.87 -10.47
C ILE A 221 -6.50 -12.44 -10.11
N TYR A 222 -6.78 -12.16 -8.83
CA TYR A 222 -7.18 -10.85 -8.34
C TYR A 222 -6.06 -9.81 -8.46
N ASP A 223 -4.82 -10.19 -8.18
CA ASP A 223 -3.65 -9.30 -8.26
C ASP A 223 -3.23 -9.04 -9.72
N LEU A 224 -3.25 -10.05 -10.60
CA LEU A 224 -3.06 -9.85 -12.04
C LEU A 224 -4.11 -8.90 -12.64
N ALA A 225 -5.38 -9.02 -12.21
CA ALA A 225 -6.46 -8.10 -12.59
C ALA A 225 -6.29 -6.70 -11.98
N THR A 226 -5.77 -6.60 -10.76
CA THR A 226 -5.44 -5.33 -10.10
C THR A 226 -4.32 -4.58 -10.82
N VAL A 227 -3.32 -5.30 -11.32
CA VAL A 227 -2.20 -4.75 -12.09
C VAL A 227 -2.64 -4.37 -13.50
N SER A 228 -3.32 -5.26 -14.23
CA SER A 228 -3.52 -5.10 -15.69
C SER A 228 -4.98 -5.17 -16.13
N TYR A 229 -5.42 -4.08 -16.77
CA TYR A 229 -6.68 -4.06 -17.51
C TYR A 229 -6.69 -5.03 -18.71
N LYS A 230 -5.54 -5.30 -19.36
CA LYS A 230 -5.46 -6.32 -20.43
C LYS A 230 -5.73 -7.73 -19.91
N PHE A 231 -5.32 -8.03 -18.67
CA PHE A 231 -5.65 -9.30 -18.04
C PHE A 231 -7.16 -9.40 -17.78
N ILE A 232 -7.81 -8.32 -17.34
CA ILE A 232 -9.28 -8.29 -17.20
C ILE A 232 -9.97 -8.44 -18.56
N ASP A 233 -9.53 -7.73 -19.61
CA ASP A 233 -10.07 -7.87 -20.97
C ASP A 233 -9.98 -9.33 -21.47
N PHE A 234 -8.83 -9.98 -21.25
CA PHE A 234 -8.60 -11.39 -21.59
C PHE A 234 -9.50 -12.33 -20.78
N LEU A 235 -9.64 -12.11 -19.47
CA LEU A 235 -10.53 -12.89 -18.60
C LEU A 235 -12.01 -12.71 -18.99
N CYS A 236 -12.42 -11.50 -19.38
CA CYS A 236 -13.75 -11.21 -19.92
C CYS A 236 -14.04 -11.92 -21.25
N GLN A 237 -13.00 -12.25 -22.04
CA GLN A 237 -13.13 -12.96 -23.31
C GLN A 237 -13.07 -14.49 -23.16
N ASN A 238 -12.51 -15.01 -22.06
CA ASN A 238 -12.38 -16.45 -21.83
C ASN A 238 -13.57 -17.04 -21.06
N ASN A 239 -14.57 -17.52 -21.80
CA ASN A 239 -15.77 -18.12 -21.23
C ASN A 239 -15.50 -19.33 -20.32
N GLU A 240 -14.50 -20.18 -20.59
CA GLU A 240 -14.22 -21.35 -19.72
C GLU A 240 -13.69 -20.90 -18.34
N TYR A 241 -12.86 -19.87 -18.31
CA TYR A 241 -12.36 -19.29 -17.07
C TYR A 241 -13.52 -18.64 -16.28
N LEU A 242 -14.41 -17.90 -16.96
CA LEU A 242 -15.59 -17.30 -16.32
C LEU A 242 -16.58 -18.35 -15.77
N GLU A 243 -16.85 -19.43 -16.50
CA GLU A 243 -17.68 -20.52 -15.97
C GLU A 243 -16.99 -21.28 -14.82
N THR A 244 -15.65 -21.35 -14.80
CA THR A 244 -14.90 -21.94 -13.68
C THR A 244 -15.03 -21.10 -12.40
N LEU A 245 -14.99 -19.76 -12.52
CA LEU A 245 -15.25 -18.86 -11.38
C LEU A 245 -16.69 -19.01 -10.85
N LYS A 246 -17.68 -19.15 -11.75
CA LYS A 246 -19.08 -19.40 -11.37
C LYS A 246 -19.29 -20.78 -10.75
N ALA A 247 -18.55 -21.79 -11.21
CA ALA A 247 -18.61 -23.12 -10.62
C ALA A 247 -18.09 -23.10 -9.18
N ILE A 248 -16.95 -22.45 -8.93
CA ILE A 248 -16.33 -22.44 -7.60
C ILE A 248 -17.04 -21.54 -6.58
N SER A 249 -17.74 -20.47 -7.01
CA SER A 249 -18.57 -19.66 -6.10
C SER A 249 -19.73 -20.43 -5.46
N ASN A 250 -20.13 -21.57 -6.05
CA ASN A 250 -21.15 -22.47 -5.50
C ASN A 250 -20.57 -23.54 -4.54
N LYS A 251 -19.26 -23.49 -4.22
CA LYS A 251 -18.56 -24.49 -3.40
C LYS A 251 -18.19 -23.96 -2.01
N LYS A 252 -17.83 -24.87 -1.11
CA LYS A 252 -17.37 -24.54 0.24
C LYS A 252 -15.94 -23.97 0.19
N LEU A 253 -15.85 -22.67 -0.04
CA LEU A 253 -14.62 -21.88 0.03
C LEU A 253 -14.34 -21.38 1.45
N GLY A 254 -13.06 -21.28 1.81
CA GLY A 254 -12.61 -20.47 2.94
C GLY A 254 -12.96 -18.99 2.75
N LYS A 255 -13.21 -18.27 3.84
CA LYS A 255 -13.66 -16.87 3.84
C LYS A 255 -12.78 -15.93 2.98
N GLN A 256 -11.46 -15.96 3.17
CA GLN A 256 -10.54 -15.15 2.38
C GLN A 256 -10.61 -15.48 0.87
N SER A 257 -10.77 -16.76 0.50
CA SER A 257 -10.99 -17.19 -0.88
C SER A 257 -12.32 -16.66 -1.45
N LYS A 258 -13.40 -16.61 -0.65
CA LYS A 258 -14.66 -15.96 -1.06
C LYS A 258 -14.44 -14.47 -1.31
N THR A 259 -13.76 -13.77 -0.40
CA THR A 259 -13.52 -12.32 -0.49
C THR A 259 -12.71 -11.95 -1.74
N TYR A 260 -11.64 -12.70 -2.05
CA TYR A 260 -10.91 -12.53 -3.33
C TYR A 260 -11.79 -12.80 -4.56
N LEU A 261 -12.63 -13.85 -4.53
CA LEU A 261 -13.54 -14.18 -5.63
C LEU A 261 -14.58 -13.07 -5.87
N ILE A 262 -15.10 -12.46 -4.80
CA ILE A 262 -15.99 -11.28 -4.89
C ILE A 262 -15.21 -10.07 -5.45
N GLY A 263 -13.94 -9.88 -5.04
CA GLY A 263 -13.05 -8.87 -5.61
C GLY A 263 -12.83 -9.03 -7.12
N ILE A 264 -12.68 -10.27 -7.60
CA ILE A 264 -12.59 -10.59 -9.03
C ILE A 264 -13.91 -10.27 -9.75
N TYR A 265 -15.06 -10.59 -9.15
CA TYR A 265 -16.35 -10.21 -9.72
C TYR A 265 -16.55 -8.70 -9.78
N LEU A 266 -16.08 -7.94 -8.79
CA LEU A 266 -16.12 -6.47 -8.81
C LEU A 266 -15.26 -5.89 -9.96
N GLN A 267 -14.06 -6.43 -10.18
CA GLN A 267 -13.20 -6.07 -11.34
C GLN A 267 -13.88 -6.38 -12.69
N LEU A 268 -14.57 -7.53 -12.78
CA LEU A 268 -15.29 -7.94 -13.99
C LEU A 268 -16.55 -7.10 -14.25
N LEU A 269 -17.25 -6.64 -13.20
CA LEU A 269 -18.36 -5.69 -13.32
C LEU A 269 -17.89 -4.31 -13.76
N GLU A 270 -16.77 -3.82 -13.20
CA GLU A 270 -16.13 -2.55 -13.61
C GLU A 270 -15.77 -2.57 -15.10
N ALA A 271 -15.02 -3.57 -15.56
CA ALA A 271 -14.55 -3.64 -16.94
C ALA A 271 -15.68 -3.78 -17.98
N LYS A 272 -16.83 -4.33 -17.58
CA LYS A 272 -18.04 -4.41 -18.44
C LYS A 272 -18.94 -3.18 -18.35
N ASN A 273 -18.66 -2.23 -17.45
CA ASN A 273 -19.54 -1.10 -17.10
C ASN A 273 -20.93 -1.56 -16.62
N GLU A 274 -21.01 -2.74 -15.97
CA GLU A 274 -22.25 -3.33 -15.46
C GLU A 274 -22.64 -2.79 -14.06
N LEU A 275 -21.83 -1.89 -13.48
CA LEU A 275 -21.98 -1.30 -12.14
C LEU A 275 -23.18 -0.37 -12.00
N SER A 276 -23.57 0.34 -13.06
CA SER A 276 -24.65 1.34 -13.05
C SER A 276 -26.02 0.76 -12.65
N ASN A 277 -26.18 -0.56 -12.71
CA ASN A 277 -27.27 -1.27 -12.05
C ASN A 277 -26.92 -1.51 -10.57
N GLY A 278 -27.09 -0.48 -9.73
CA GLY A 278 -26.74 -0.52 -8.30
C GLY A 278 -27.37 -1.67 -7.51
N LYS A 279 -28.53 -2.19 -7.94
CA LYS A 279 -29.14 -3.41 -7.35
C LYS A 279 -28.27 -4.65 -7.54
N ARG A 280 -27.60 -4.78 -8.68
CA ARG A 280 -26.69 -5.89 -8.96
C ARG A 280 -25.40 -5.75 -8.15
N LEU A 281 -24.87 -4.53 -8.01
CA LEU A 281 -23.77 -4.26 -7.08
C LEU A 281 -24.14 -4.62 -5.62
N CYS A 282 -25.37 -4.32 -5.20
CA CYS A 282 -25.89 -4.72 -3.90
C CYS A 282 -26.03 -6.25 -3.72
N THR A 283 -26.50 -6.95 -4.75
CA THR A 283 -26.80 -8.39 -4.70
C THR A 283 -25.57 -9.27 -4.91
N ASP A 284 -24.74 -8.97 -5.92
CA ASP A 284 -23.62 -9.83 -6.35
C ASP A 284 -22.34 -9.58 -5.53
N ILE A 285 -22.19 -8.39 -4.92
CA ILE A 285 -20.95 -7.96 -4.25
C ILE A 285 -21.20 -7.60 -2.78
N ILE A 286 -22.03 -6.59 -2.51
CA ILE A 286 -22.14 -5.99 -1.16
C ILE A 286 -22.75 -6.95 -0.13
N SER A 287 -23.87 -7.61 -0.42
CA SER A 287 -24.44 -8.57 0.53
C SER A 287 -23.47 -9.72 0.83
N PRO A 288 -22.85 -10.40 -0.18
CA PRO A 288 -21.84 -11.41 0.08
C PRO A 288 -20.65 -10.96 0.95
N LEU A 289 -20.14 -9.72 0.81
CA LEU A 289 -19.08 -9.21 1.69
C LEU A 289 -19.60 -8.99 3.12
N ASN A 290 -20.74 -8.32 3.30
CA ASN A 290 -21.34 -8.14 4.63
C ASN A 290 -21.68 -9.50 5.29
N ASP A 291 -22.13 -10.48 4.52
CA ASP A 291 -22.45 -11.82 5.03
C ASP A 291 -21.18 -12.57 5.47
N ILE A 292 -20.02 -12.32 4.86
CA ILE A 292 -18.72 -12.82 5.34
C ILE A 292 -18.33 -12.11 6.64
N TYR A 293 -18.36 -10.77 6.68
CA TYR A 293 -18.03 -9.98 7.87
C TYR A 293 -18.86 -10.37 9.10
N GLN A 294 -20.17 -10.49 8.95
CA GLN A 294 -21.10 -10.72 10.08
C GLN A 294 -21.12 -12.17 10.57
N ASN A 295 -20.74 -13.16 9.75
CA ASN A 295 -20.90 -14.59 10.08
C ASN A 295 -19.59 -15.40 10.10
N ASP A 296 -18.60 -15.09 9.26
CA ASP A 296 -17.34 -15.85 9.12
C ASP A 296 -16.15 -15.19 9.86
N VAL A 297 -16.30 -13.95 10.32
CA VAL A 297 -15.25 -13.15 11.01
C VAL A 297 -15.65 -12.89 12.46
N ASN A 298 -14.71 -13.03 13.39
CA ASN A 298 -14.89 -12.63 14.79
C ASN A 298 -13.93 -11.48 15.09
N LEU A 299 -14.41 -10.24 14.91
CA LEU A 299 -13.60 -9.03 15.07
C LEU A 299 -12.98 -8.93 16.48
N LYS A 300 -13.77 -9.13 17.53
CA LYS A 300 -13.29 -9.00 18.91
C LYS A 300 -12.10 -9.94 19.18
N TYR A 301 -12.26 -11.22 18.83
CA TYR A 301 -11.21 -12.22 18.92
C TYR A 301 -9.97 -11.86 18.09
N THR A 302 -10.17 -11.22 16.94
CA THR A 302 -9.09 -10.80 16.04
C THR A 302 -8.22 -9.72 16.67
N VAL A 303 -8.82 -8.70 17.28
CA VAL A 303 -8.04 -7.66 17.97
C VAL A 303 -7.41 -8.22 19.24
N GLU A 304 -8.14 -8.98 20.04
CA GLU A 304 -7.62 -9.56 21.29
C GLU A 304 -6.41 -10.49 21.09
N GLU A 305 -6.33 -11.23 19.98
CA GLU A 305 -5.18 -12.11 19.66
C GLU A 305 -4.04 -11.40 18.92
N LEU A 306 -4.30 -10.31 18.19
CA LEU A 306 -3.26 -9.52 17.50
C LEU A 306 -2.56 -8.52 18.43
N ASP A 307 -3.23 -8.04 19.47
CA ASP A 307 -2.65 -7.17 20.51
C ASP A 307 -1.86 -7.95 21.57
N LEU A 308 -1.73 -9.29 21.44
CA LEU A 308 -0.87 -10.08 22.32
C LEU A 308 0.62 -9.77 22.09
N PRO A 309 1.44 -9.68 23.15
CA PRO A 309 2.87 -9.47 23.02
C PRO A 309 3.54 -10.65 22.29
N TYR A 310 4.53 -10.35 21.46
CA TYR A 310 5.25 -11.36 20.68
C TYR A 310 5.88 -12.44 21.57
N ASN A 311 5.49 -13.70 21.30
CA ASN A 311 6.07 -14.89 21.92
C ASN A 311 7.05 -15.55 20.94
N GLU A 312 8.33 -15.67 21.32
CA GLU A 312 9.35 -16.34 20.51
C GLU A 312 9.08 -17.85 20.31
N ASN A 313 8.37 -18.49 21.24
CA ASN A 313 8.12 -19.93 21.26
C ASN A 313 6.63 -20.21 21.57
N PRO A 314 5.70 -19.88 20.66
CA PRO A 314 4.28 -20.11 20.85
C PRO A 314 3.95 -21.60 20.86
N SER A 315 3.00 -22.02 21.69
CA SER A 315 2.43 -23.36 21.61
C SER A 315 1.66 -23.55 20.30
N LEU A 316 1.40 -24.82 19.96
CA LEU A 316 0.60 -25.18 18.78
C LEU A 316 -0.83 -24.58 18.79
N GLN A 317 -1.35 -24.21 19.96
CA GLN A 317 -2.65 -23.55 20.05
C GLN A 317 -2.53 -22.04 19.84
N GLU A 318 -1.58 -21.36 20.49
CA GLU A 318 -1.31 -19.93 20.26
C GLU A 318 -0.97 -19.65 18.79
N ALA A 319 -0.17 -20.52 18.16
CA ALA A 319 0.15 -20.40 16.73
C ALA A 319 -1.10 -20.49 15.82
N LYS A 320 -2.03 -21.41 16.12
CA LYS A 320 -3.30 -21.56 15.38
C LYS A 320 -4.27 -20.41 15.64
N ASN A 321 -4.29 -19.90 16.87
CA ASN A 321 -5.09 -18.74 17.24
C ASN A 321 -4.64 -17.50 16.45
N LEU A 322 -3.34 -17.22 16.45
CA LEU A 322 -2.72 -16.14 15.70
C LEU A 322 -2.90 -16.31 14.18
N GLU A 323 -2.85 -17.54 13.66
CA GLU A 323 -3.17 -17.81 12.25
C GLU A 323 -4.63 -17.48 11.91
N LEU A 324 -5.59 -17.88 12.75
CA LEU A 324 -7.01 -17.57 12.57
C LEU A 324 -7.30 -16.06 12.70
N ALA A 325 -6.62 -15.37 13.62
CA ALA A 325 -6.69 -13.92 13.76
C ALA A 325 -6.14 -13.21 12.51
N LYS A 326 -4.98 -13.65 11.98
CA LYS A 326 -4.45 -13.14 10.70
C LYS A 326 -5.39 -13.42 9.52
N GLN A 327 -6.04 -14.58 9.46
CA GLN A 327 -7.05 -14.88 8.44
C GLN A 327 -8.31 -14.00 8.56
N ASN A 328 -8.71 -13.60 9.77
CA ASN A 328 -9.77 -12.60 9.98
C ASN A 328 -9.31 -11.21 9.51
N PHE A 329 -8.12 -10.78 9.93
CA PHE A 329 -7.54 -9.49 9.56
C PHE A 329 -7.44 -9.34 8.05
N ASN A 330 -6.89 -10.33 7.34
CA ASN A 330 -6.78 -10.33 5.87
C ASN A 330 -8.13 -10.26 5.14
N VAL A 331 -9.23 -10.68 5.77
CA VAL A 331 -10.58 -10.53 5.21
C VAL A 331 -11.05 -9.08 5.37
N ILE A 332 -10.92 -8.51 6.57
CA ILE A 332 -11.29 -7.11 6.87
C ILE A 332 -10.45 -6.14 6.02
N ASP A 333 -9.14 -6.36 5.94
CA ASP A 333 -8.17 -5.61 5.14
C ASP A 333 -8.54 -5.54 3.64
N LEU A 334 -8.98 -6.67 3.08
CA LEU A 334 -9.43 -6.77 1.69
C LEU A 334 -10.83 -6.16 1.51
N GLU A 335 -11.75 -6.39 2.44
CA GLU A 335 -13.08 -5.76 2.45
C GLU A 335 -12.98 -4.24 2.49
N LEU A 336 -12.06 -3.67 3.27
CA LEU A 336 -11.83 -2.22 3.32
C LEU A 336 -11.33 -1.66 1.98
N ASP A 337 -10.42 -2.34 1.27
CA ASP A 337 -9.98 -1.95 -0.08
C ASP A 337 -11.11 -2.07 -1.12
N LEU A 338 -11.94 -3.12 -1.02
CA LEU A 338 -13.10 -3.34 -1.89
C LEU A 338 -14.18 -2.29 -1.65
N TYR A 339 -14.58 -2.03 -0.41
CA TYR A 339 -15.57 -1.00 -0.06
C TYR A 339 -15.07 0.41 -0.40
N THR A 340 -13.80 0.74 -0.16
CA THR A 340 -13.20 2.00 -0.63
C THR A 340 -13.39 2.15 -2.13
N SER A 341 -13.07 1.11 -2.90
CA SER A 341 -13.21 1.13 -4.36
C SER A 341 -14.67 1.20 -4.82
N ILE A 342 -15.62 0.60 -4.08
CA ILE A 342 -17.06 0.76 -4.32
C ILE A 342 -17.51 2.21 -4.13
N ILE A 343 -17.02 2.91 -3.10
CA ILE A 343 -17.29 4.34 -2.89
C ILE A 343 -16.74 5.19 -4.04
N GLU A 344 -15.51 4.92 -4.48
CA GLU A 344 -14.89 5.61 -5.62
C GLU A 344 -15.72 5.43 -6.90
N MET A 345 -16.10 4.19 -7.22
CA MET A 345 -16.89 3.86 -8.42
C MET A 345 -18.29 4.47 -8.38
N LEU A 346 -18.99 4.41 -7.24
CA LEU A 346 -20.29 5.07 -7.08
C LEU A 346 -20.19 6.59 -7.21
N GLY A 347 -19.09 7.20 -6.77
CA GLY A 347 -18.82 8.62 -6.92
C GLY A 347 -18.58 9.04 -8.37
N ASP A 348 -17.86 8.23 -9.15
CA ASP A 348 -17.67 8.48 -10.59
C ASP A 348 -18.95 8.20 -11.42
N ASP A 349 -19.71 7.16 -11.10
CA ASP A 349 -21.03 6.91 -11.72
C ASP A 349 -22.00 8.07 -11.47
N TYR A 350 -22.12 8.57 -10.23
CA TYR A 350 -22.99 9.71 -9.91
C TYR A 350 -22.54 11.00 -10.60
N ARG A 351 -21.23 11.22 -10.77
CA ARG A 351 -20.69 12.34 -11.57
C ARG A 351 -21.02 12.24 -13.07
N SER A 352 -21.45 11.08 -13.56
CA SER A 352 -21.77 10.83 -14.97
C SER A 352 -23.27 10.86 -15.30
N GLN A 353 -24.17 10.79 -14.31
CA GLN A 353 -25.62 10.67 -14.51
C GLN A 353 -26.39 11.80 -13.81
N GLU A 354 -27.09 12.63 -14.60
CA GLU A 354 -27.98 13.69 -14.10
C GLU A 354 -29.30 13.11 -13.53
N GLY A 355 -29.24 12.45 -12.36
CA GLY A 355 -30.41 11.93 -11.63
C GLY A 355 -30.02 10.91 -10.55
N ASP A 356 -29.81 11.30 -9.30
CA ASP A 356 -30.83 11.68 -8.31
C ASP A 356 -31.78 10.54 -7.85
N ASN A 357 -31.22 9.37 -7.53
CA ASN A 357 -31.88 8.42 -6.63
C ASN A 357 -31.06 8.17 -5.36
N LYS A 358 -31.01 9.18 -4.49
CA LYS A 358 -30.40 9.11 -3.14
C LYS A 358 -31.08 8.09 -2.19
N ASN A 359 -32.15 7.42 -2.63
CA ASN A 359 -32.87 6.37 -1.90
C ASN A 359 -32.56 4.94 -2.41
N GLY A 360 -31.60 4.80 -3.33
CA GLY A 360 -31.19 3.51 -3.90
C GLY A 360 -30.59 2.54 -2.88
N GLU A 361 -30.54 1.25 -3.22
CA GLU A 361 -30.00 0.19 -2.37
C GLU A 361 -28.51 0.44 -2.01
N THR A 362 -27.75 1.04 -2.92
CA THR A 362 -26.34 1.45 -2.70
C THR A 362 -26.20 2.58 -1.66
N PHE A 363 -27.06 3.60 -1.70
CA PHE A 363 -27.08 4.66 -0.69
C PHE A 363 -27.48 4.14 0.70
N LYS A 364 -28.40 3.16 0.76
CA LYS A 364 -28.75 2.48 2.02
C LYS A 364 -27.54 1.71 2.59
N PHE A 365 -26.85 0.93 1.76
CA PHE A 365 -25.60 0.26 2.15
C PHE A 365 -24.58 1.26 2.73
N LEU A 366 -24.32 2.38 2.04
CA LEU A 366 -23.34 3.38 2.48
C LEU A 366 -23.72 4.04 3.81
N ASN A 367 -25.00 4.35 4.02
CA ASN A 367 -25.47 5.08 5.20
C ASN A 367 -25.69 4.19 6.45
N SER A 368 -26.01 2.89 6.31
CA SER A 368 -26.25 2.01 7.46
C SER A 368 -25.32 0.80 7.54
N THR A 369 -25.22 -0.03 6.49
CA THR A 369 -24.40 -1.26 6.52
C THR A 369 -22.92 -0.96 6.69
N LEU A 370 -22.36 -0.07 5.85
CA LEU A 370 -20.95 0.31 5.91
C LEU A 370 -20.64 1.10 7.18
N VAL A 371 -21.51 2.04 7.58
CA VAL A 371 -21.40 2.79 8.83
C VAL A 371 -21.38 1.85 10.04
N SER A 372 -22.25 0.84 10.08
CA SER A 372 -22.27 -0.17 11.16
C SER A 372 -20.97 -0.97 11.22
N MET A 373 -20.48 -1.44 10.06
CA MET A 373 -19.20 -2.14 9.97
C MET A 373 -18.03 -1.28 10.49
N LEU A 374 -17.87 -0.07 9.95
CA LEU A 374 -16.80 0.85 10.34
C LEU A 374 -16.91 1.29 11.81
N SER A 375 -18.12 1.49 12.33
CA SER A 375 -18.32 1.77 13.76
C SER A 375 -17.83 0.62 14.63
N SER A 376 -18.17 -0.63 14.28
CA SER A 376 -17.70 -1.80 15.04
C SER A 376 -16.17 -1.98 15.01
N LEU A 377 -15.51 -1.61 13.90
CA LEU A 377 -14.04 -1.60 13.80
C LEU A 377 -13.39 -0.56 14.73
N ILE A 378 -13.97 0.64 14.83
CA ILE A 378 -13.51 1.70 15.73
C ILE A 378 -13.77 1.31 17.20
N GLU A 379 -14.96 0.80 17.52
CA GLU A 379 -15.33 0.35 18.87
C GLU A 379 -14.47 -0.83 19.36
N ALA A 380 -14.01 -1.69 18.46
CA ALA A 380 -13.10 -2.79 18.77
C ALA A 380 -11.62 -2.38 18.86
N GLY A 381 -11.26 -1.15 18.47
CA GLY A 381 -9.87 -0.70 18.43
C GLY A 381 -9.03 -1.32 17.31
N PHE A 382 -9.64 -1.62 16.15
CA PHE A 382 -8.95 -2.22 14.99
C PHE A 382 -7.90 -1.27 14.39
N LYS A 383 -6.63 -1.67 14.39
CA LYS A 383 -5.49 -0.84 13.98
C LYS A 383 -5.12 -1.11 12.52
N ASP A 384 -5.71 -0.36 11.60
CA ASP A 384 -5.34 -0.38 10.18
C ASP A 384 -5.65 0.94 9.46
N GLU A 385 -4.73 1.41 8.59
CA GLU A 385 -4.91 2.68 7.88
C GLU A 385 -6.04 2.68 6.84
N LYS A 386 -6.40 1.52 6.28
CA LYS A 386 -7.47 1.40 5.27
C LYS A 386 -8.84 1.72 5.87
N MET A 387 -9.02 1.54 7.18
CA MET A 387 -10.24 1.96 7.87
C MET A 387 -10.45 3.47 7.73
N LEU A 388 -9.41 4.27 8.02
CA LEU A 388 -9.46 5.72 7.84
C LEU A 388 -9.49 6.14 6.37
N ILE A 389 -8.82 5.41 5.46
CA ILE A 389 -8.92 5.67 4.00
C ILE A 389 -10.35 5.42 3.49
N CYS A 390 -11.04 4.39 3.98
CA CYS A 390 -12.43 4.09 3.64
C CYS A 390 -13.36 5.20 4.16
N VAL A 391 -13.21 5.60 5.43
CA VAL A 391 -13.96 6.74 6.02
C VAL A 391 -13.70 8.04 5.26
N ASN A 392 -12.45 8.34 4.90
CA ASN A 392 -12.10 9.54 4.13
C ASN A 392 -12.75 9.57 2.73
N ASN A 393 -12.82 8.42 2.06
CA ASN A 393 -13.51 8.33 0.77
C ASN A 393 -15.04 8.44 0.95
N LEU A 394 -15.60 7.92 2.04
CA LEU A 394 -17.01 8.09 2.39
C LEU A 394 -17.36 9.56 2.70
N ILE A 395 -16.50 10.28 3.42
CA ILE A 395 -16.57 11.73 3.64
C ILE A 395 -16.50 12.49 2.30
N ALA A 396 -15.57 12.11 1.42
CA ALA A 396 -15.43 12.75 0.12
C ALA A 396 -16.66 12.52 -0.78
N PHE A 397 -17.23 11.31 -0.77
CA PHE A 397 -18.46 10.96 -1.46
C PHE A 397 -19.66 11.77 -0.95
N ASP A 398 -19.87 11.82 0.37
CA ASP A 398 -20.98 12.57 0.97
C ASP A 398 -20.88 14.07 0.65
N ARG A 399 -19.68 14.66 0.77
CA ARG A 399 -19.42 16.06 0.44
C ARG A 399 -19.67 16.37 -1.04
N ASP A 400 -19.20 15.52 -1.94
CA ASP A 400 -19.30 15.75 -3.39
C ASP A 400 -20.75 15.56 -3.92
N ILE A 401 -21.58 14.77 -3.23
CA ILE A 401 -22.98 14.46 -3.60
C ILE A 401 -24.01 15.24 -2.76
N CYS A 402 -23.59 15.77 -1.61
CA CYS A 402 -24.44 16.28 -0.54
C CYS A 402 -25.56 15.28 -0.20
N PHE A 403 -25.19 14.09 0.28
CA PHE A 403 -26.16 13.06 0.66
C PHE A 403 -26.78 13.36 2.04
N GLY A 404 -25.95 13.69 3.05
CA GLY A 404 -26.38 14.32 4.30
C GLY A 404 -27.23 13.45 5.23
N GLY A 405 -27.12 12.12 5.14
CA GLY A 405 -27.83 11.19 6.01
C GLY A 405 -27.46 11.36 7.49
N ALA A 406 -28.45 11.49 8.37
CA ALA A 406 -28.22 11.82 9.79
C ALA A 406 -27.37 10.77 10.54
N GLU A 407 -27.50 9.48 10.16
CA GLU A 407 -26.67 8.39 10.69
C GLU A 407 -25.21 8.56 10.26
N LEU A 408 -24.97 8.91 8.99
CA LEU A 408 -23.64 9.17 8.45
C LEU A 408 -22.98 10.42 9.05
N VAL A 409 -23.74 11.50 9.26
CA VAL A 409 -23.26 12.72 9.94
C VAL A 409 -22.84 12.42 11.38
N SER A 410 -23.68 11.69 12.12
CA SER A 410 -23.40 11.24 13.49
C SER A 410 -22.15 10.34 13.55
N PHE A 411 -22.03 9.40 12.59
CA PHE A 411 -20.85 8.57 12.45
C PHE A 411 -19.57 9.39 12.26
N PHE A 412 -19.51 10.33 11.32
CA PHE A 412 -18.33 11.17 11.12
C PHE A 412 -17.95 12.00 12.36
N GLN A 413 -18.94 12.50 13.12
CA GLN A 413 -18.72 13.19 14.40
C GLN A 413 -18.12 12.25 15.47
N ASN A 414 -18.56 10.99 15.52
CA ASN A 414 -18.01 9.98 16.41
C ASN A 414 -16.58 9.58 16.02
N VAL A 415 -16.29 9.37 14.72
CA VAL A 415 -14.91 9.09 14.25
C VAL A 415 -13.97 10.23 14.61
N TYR A 416 -14.36 11.48 14.33
CA TYR A 416 -13.56 12.65 14.70
C TYR A 416 -13.31 12.71 16.22
N THR A 417 -14.33 12.48 17.03
CA THR A 417 -14.20 12.50 18.49
C THR A 417 -13.23 11.43 18.99
N HIS A 418 -13.34 10.20 18.48
CA HIS A 418 -12.42 9.10 18.79
C HIS A 418 -10.97 9.44 18.39
N CYS A 419 -10.75 9.87 17.15
CA CYS A 419 -9.42 10.27 16.66
C CYS A 419 -8.83 11.45 17.45
N SER A 420 -9.67 12.41 17.87
CA SER A 420 -9.25 13.58 18.67
C SER A 420 -8.81 13.19 20.08
N VAL A 421 -9.48 12.21 20.72
CA VAL A 421 -9.05 11.64 22.01
C VAL A 421 -7.75 10.87 21.85
N LEU A 422 -7.71 9.88 20.95
CA LEU A 422 -6.55 9.02 20.74
C LEU A 422 -5.28 9.80 20.36
N LEU A 423 -5.41 10.85 19.52
CA LEU A 423 -4.30 11.75 19.20
C LEU A 423 -3.78 12.52 20.43
N SER A 424 -4.66 12.87 21.37
CA SER A 424 -4.26 13.53 22.63
C SER A 424 -3.52 12.56 23.53
N ASP A 425 -4.07 11.36 23.74
CA ASP A 425 -3.47 10.32 24.58
C ASP A 425 -2.08 9.92 24.07
N LEU A 426 -1.90 9.78 22.75
CA LEU A 426 -0.61 9.51 22.11
C LEU A 426 0.36 10.69 22.23
N LEU A 427 -0.11 11.94 22.11
CA LEU A 427 0.74 13.12 22.30
C LEU A 427 1.18 13.26 23.76
N GLU A 428 0.34 12.98 24.75
CA GLU A 428 0.74 13.00 26.15
C GLU A 428 1.75 11.87 26.47
N ASN A 429 1.48 10.66 25.98
CA ASN A 429 2.26 9.47 26.30
C ASN A 429 3.46 9.20 25.36
N LYS A 430 3.70 10.05 24.34
CA LYS A 430 4.75 9.88 23.31
C LYS A 430 6.13 9.45 23.81
N ASN A 431 6.52 9.88 25.01
CA ASN A 431 7.82 9.52 25.62
C ASN A 431 7.94 8.05 26.04
N GLN A 432 6.84 7.27 26.03
CA GLN A 432 6.81 5.84 26.30
C GLN A 432 6.99 4.99 25.02
N LEU A 433 6.78 5.60 23.85
CA LEU A 433 6.86 4.97 22.53
C LEU A 433 8.24 5.21 21.89
N SER A 434 8.72 4.28 21.07
CA SER A 434 9.85 4.52 20.17
C SER A 434 9.51 5.57 19.11
N VAL A 435 10.52 6.07 18.38
CA VAL A 435 10.29 7.12 17.38
C VAL A 435 9.47 6.61 16.20
N ASP A 436 9.71 5.37 15.79
CA ASP A 436 8.98 4.74 14.68
C ASP A 436 7.51 4.47 15.08
N GLU A 437 7.23 4.00 16.31
CA GLU A 437 5.86 3.88 16.84
C GLU A 437 5.14 5.23 16.94
N GLN A 438 5.84 6.31 17.34
CA GLN A 438 5.30 7.66 17.35
C GLN A 438 4.90 8.12 15.94
N LEU A 439 5.75 7.86 14.93
CA LEU A 439 5.49 8.22 13.54
C LEU A 439 4.32 7.42 12.96
N GLU A 440 4.28 6.12 13.22
CA GLU A 440 3.23 5.25 12.71
C GLU A 440 1.87 5.58 13.32
N GLN A 441 1.74 5.52 14.65
CA GLN A 441 0.43 5.65 15.32
C GLN A 441 -0.15 7.07 15.17
N ILE A 442 0.68 8.11 15.32
CA ILE A 442 0.23 9.50 15.15
C ILE A 442 0.04 9.80 13.65
N GLY A 443 0.94 9.33 12.79
CA GLY A 443 0.84 9.54 11.33
C GLY A 443 -0.39 8.92 10.70
N GLN A 444 -0.84 7.74 11.18
CA GLN A 444 -2.10 7.13 10.77
C GLN A 444 -3.30 8.04 11.11
N ILE A 445 -3.38 8.59 12.33
CA ILE A 445 -4.51 9.44 12.74
C ILE A 445 -4.51 10.78 12.00
N LEU A 446 -3.33 11.38 11.74
CA LEU A 446 -3.20 12.62 10.98
C LEU A 446 -3.68 12.50 9.52
N LYS A 447 -3.83 11.29 8.97
CA LYS A 447 -4.42 11.05 7.64
C LYS A 447 -5.95 11.27 7.60
N PHE A 448 -6.66 11.41 8.73
CA PHE A 448 -8.12 11.58 8.77
C PHE A 448 -8.58 12.95 8.21
N ASP A 449 -9.57 12.96 7.31
CA ASP A 449 -10.05 14.17 6.63
C ASP A 449 -11.03 14.99 7.49
N ILE A 450 -10.46 15.75 8.42
CA ILE A 450 -11.15 16.70 9.31
C ILE A 450 -11.98 17.79 8.59
N SER A 451 -11.89 17.92 7.26
CA SER A 451 -12.64 18.95 6.52
C SER A 451 -14.17 18.86 6.67
N TYR A 452 -14.72 17.68 6.95
CA TYR A 452 -16.16 17.53 7.23
C TYR A 452 -16.59 18.30 8.48
N MET A 453 -15.84 18.17 9.58
CA MET A 453 -16.11 18.86 10.84
C MET A 453 -15.91 20.37 10.70
N LEU A 454 -14.85 20.78 9.99
CA LEU A 454 -14.54 22.18 9.69
C LEU A 454 -15.64 22.91 8.90
N MET A 455 -16.39 22.17 8.07
CA MET A 455 -17.51 22.73 7.28
C MET A 455 -18.85 22.69 8.02
N THR A 456 -19.06 21.77 8.96
CA THR A 456 -20.37 21.52 9.58
C THR A 456 -20.55 22.18 10.95
N ASP A 457 -19.52 22.24 11.81
CA ASP A 457 -19.59 22.95 13.08
C ASP A 457 -18.24 23.58 13.48
N GLN A 458 -18.04 24.82 13.03
CA GLN A 458 -16.89 25.65 13.41
C GLN A 458 -16.86 26.03 14.92
N SER A 459 -17.95 25.81 15.67
CA SER A 459 -17.97 26.06 17.12
C SER A 459 -17.44 24.88 17.92
N GLN A 460 -17.64 23.66 17.41
CA GLN A 460 -16.97 22.44 17.86
C GLN A 460 -15.53 22.35 17.37
N TRP A 461 -15.19 22.97 16.23
CA TRP A 461 -13.78 23.12 15.82
C TRP A 461 -13.04 24.18 16.66
N LYS A 462 -12.72 23.79 17.88
CA LYS A 462 -11.64 24.38 18.68
C LYS A 462 -10.65 23.28 19.03
N GLU A 463 -9.92 22.84 18.01
CA GLU A 463 -8.66 22.15 18.28
C GLU A 463 -7.78 23.07 19.15
N ASP A 464 -7.20 22.52 20.21
CA ASP A 464 -6.36 23.31 21.10
C ASP A 464 -5.09 23.75 20.35
N ALA A 465 -4.79 25.05 20.40
CA ALA A 465 -3.53 25.57 19.86
C ALA A 465 -2.31 24.91 20.53
N GLN A 466 -2.44 24.41 21.76
CA GLN A 466 -1.43 23.56 22.39
C GLN A 466 -1.19 22.27 21.60
N ARG A 467 -2.24 21.57 21.14
CA ARG A 467 -2.11 20.31 20.37
C ARG A 467 -1.32 20.54 19.09
N VAL A 468 -1.67 21.58 18.33
CA VAL A 468 -0.96 21.99 17.11
C VAL A 468 0.53 22.25 17.39
N VAL A 469 0.84 22.97 18.47
CA VAL A 469 2.22 23.25 18.91
C VAL A 469 2.97 21.97 19.32
N GLU A 470 2.30 21.00 19.95
CA GLU A 470 2.93 19.73 20.32
C GLU A 470 3.19 18.80 19.14
N ILE A 471 2.29 18.78 18.14
CA ILE A 471 2.49 18.06 16.88
C ILE A 471 3.68 18.68 16.09
N ILE A 472 3.76 20.02 16.03
CA ILE A 472 4.89 20.72 15.41
C ILE A 472 6.21 20.37 16.12
N ARG A 473 6.25 20.43 17.46
CA ARG A 473 7.45 20.07 18.26
C ARG A 473 7.88 18.61 18.07
N LEU A 474 6.92 17.68 17.95
CA LEU A 474 7.21 16.28 17.62
C LEU A 474 7.88 16.19 16.24
N SER A 475 7.30 16.84 15.22
CA SER A 475 7.84 16.83 13.86
C SER A 475 9.24 17.44 13.75
N GLU A 476 9.49 18.57 14.45
CA GLU A 476 10.83 19.17 14.52
C GLU A 476 11.84 18.25 15.22
N SER A 477 11.43 17.57 16.30
CA SER A 477 12.25 16.59 17.02
C SER A 477 12.67 15.43 16.11
N VAL A 478 11.71 14.80 15.41
CA VAL A 478 12.01 13.68 14.51
C VAL A 478 12.90 14.10 13.33
N ASP A 479 12.66 15.26 12.71
CA ASP A 479 13.51 15.72 11.60
C ASP A 479 15.00 15.86 11.99
N THR A 480 15.32 16.08 13.27
CA THR A 480 16.72 16.15 13.73
C THR A 480 17.39 14.77 13.86
N LYS A 481 16.60 13.71 14.03
CA LYS A 481 17.06 12.31 14.15
C LYS A 481 17.31 11.64 12.80
N LEU A 482 16.75 12.19 11.72
CA LEU A 482 16.99 11.73 10.34
C LEU A 482 18.49 11.77 9.98
N ASP A 483 19.20 12.85 10.33
CA ASP A 483 20.65 13.00 10.07
C ASP A 483 21.51 12.02 10.89
N ALA A 484 21.01 11.57 12.05
CA ALA A 484 21.65 10.53 12.87
C ALA A 484 21.41 9.11 12.32
N GLY A 485 20.36 8.91 11.51
CA GLY A 485 19.91 7.59 11.05
C GLY A 485 19.16 6.79 12.11
N GLU A 486 18.54 7.48 13.08
CA GLU A 486 17.75 6.90 14.18
C GLU A 486 16.25 6.72 13.84
N VAL A 487 15.87 6.93 12.58
CA VAL A 487 14.48 7.00 12.10
C VAL A 487 14.42 6.43 10.69
N ASP A 488 13.39 5.65 10.35
CA ASP A 488 13.16 5.25 8.97
C ASP A 488 12.60 6.40 8.11
N ALA A 489 13.20 6.61 6.94
CA ALA A 489 12.83 7.70 6.05
C ALA A 489 11.52 7.48 5.28
N GLY A 490 11.04 6.24 5.17
CA GLY A 490 9.71 5.90 4.68
C GLY A 490 8.64 6.30 5.70
N LEU A 491 8.79 5.86 6.96
CA LEU A 491 7.89 6.25 8.06
C LEU A 491 7.81 7.77 8.23
N LEU A 492 8.95 8.48 8.11
CA LEU A 492 8.95 9.96 8.14
C LEU A 492 8.28 10.58 6.91
N SER A 493 8.28 9.90 5.75
CA SER A 493 7.56 10.37 4.55
C SER A 493 6.06 10.22 4.74
N ASP A 494 5.59 9.05 5.17
CA ASP A 494 4.17 8.79 5.45
C ASP A 494 3.61 9.66 6.57
N PHE A 495 4.40 9.92 7.61
CA PHE A 495 4.06 10.89 8.66
C PHE A 495 3.98 12.32 8.12
N ASN A 496 4.96 12.77 7.33
CA ASN A 496 4.90 14.10 6.67
C ASN A 496 3.67 14.21 5.75
N LEU A 497 3.31 13.15 5.03
CA LEU A 497 2.15 13.10 4.13
C LEU A 497 0.79 13.12 4.85
N GLY A 498 0.70 12.67 6.12
CA GLY A 498 -0.46 12.93 6.97
C GLY A 498 -0.44 14.32 7.60
N LEU A 499 0.72 14.69 8.18
CA LEU A 499 0.91 15.93 8.94
C LEU A 499 0.67 17.20 8.12
N ILE A 500 1.21 17.28 6.91
CA ILE A 500 1.22 18.51 6.12
C ILE A 500 -0.20 18.88 5.65
N PRO A 501 -1.03 17.96 5.13
CA PRO A 501 -2.45 18.21 4.87
C PRO A 501 -3.26 18.51 6.13
N TYR A 502 -3.02 17.82 7.25
CA TYR A 502 -3.71 18.07 8.53
C TYR A 502 -3.50 19.52 8.99
N LEU A 503 -2.24 19.96 9.09
CA LEU A 503 -1.87 21.33 9.39
C LEU A 503 -2.42 22.33 8.37
N GLY A 504 -2.48 21.97 7.08
CA GLY A 504 -3.09 22.78 6.03
C GLY A 504 -4.57 23.06 6.23
N LEU A 505 -5.35 22.01 6.56
CA LEU A 505 -6.78 22.12 6.87
C LEU A 505 -7.02 23.00 8.11
N ILE A 506 -6.17 22.88 9.14
CA ILE A 506 -6.22 23.73 10.34
C ILE A 506 -5.92 25.19 9.99
N ALA A 507 -4.79 25.45 9.32
CA ALA A 507 -4.36 26.80 8.96
C ALA A 507 -5.41 27.54 8.12
N LYS A 508 -6.05 26.82 7.19
CA LYS A 508 -7.10 27.39 6.34
C LYS A 508 -8.36 27.80 7.12
N ASN A 509 -8.80 26.99 8.08
CA ASN A 509 -10.16 27.04 8.63
C ASN A 509 -10.25 27.45 10.11
N CYS A 510 -9.15 27.54 10.86
CA CYS A 510 -9.18 27.84 12.31
C CYS A 510 -9.59 29.28 12.66
N GLY A 511 -9.69 30.19 11.67
CA GLY A 511 -10.03 31.60 11.85
C GLY A 511 -8.99 32.43 12.62
N ASN A 512 -7.86 31.85 13.05
CA ASN A 512 -6.88 32.47 13.91
C ASN A 512 -5.59 32.84 13.14
N LEU A 513 -5.44 34.13 12.84
CA LEU A 513 -4.29 34.69 12.10
C LEU A 513 -2.91 34.32 12.68
N SER A 514 -2.76 34.09 14.00
CA SER A 514 -1.47 33.62 14.53
C SER A 514 -1.26 32.16 14.15
N VAL A 515 -2.20 31.28 14.48
CA VAL A 515 -2.10 29.83 14.19
C VAL A 515 -1.88 29.60 12.69
N THR A 516 -2.62 30.28 11.80
CA THR A 516 -2.39 30.22 10.34
C THR A 516 -0.97 30.66 9.96
N ARG A 517 -0.44 31.74 10.55
CA ARG A 517 0.94 32.23 10.30
C ARG A 517 1.99 31.25 10.81
N ASP A 518 1.81 30.75 12.01
CA ASP A 518 2.79 29.92 12.72
C ASP A 518 2.88 28.53 12.07
N ILE A 519 1.73 27.95 11.64
CA ILE A 519 1.70 26.77 10.77
C ILE A 519 2.35 27.05 9.41
N THR A 520 1.97 28.14 8.72
CA THR A 520 2.54 28.47 7.40
C THR A 520 4.06 28.61 7.48
N LYS A 521 4.56 29.25 8.55
CA LYS A 521 5.99 29.39 8.82
C LYS A 521 6.67 28.04 9.05
N PHE A 522 6.07 27.15 9.84
CA PHE A 522 6.60 25.78 10.04
C PHE A 522 6.69 25.01 8.71
N LEU A 523 5.61 25.01 7.91
CA LEU A 523 5.58 24.33 6.61
C LEU A 523 6.66 24.87 5.66
N VAL A 524 6.83 26.19 5.60
CA VAL A 524 7.81 26.85 4.72
C VAL A 524 9.24 26.63 5.20
N ASP A 525 9.54 26.85 6.48
CA ASP A 525 10.91 26.79 6.99
C ASP A 525 11.39 25.35 7.20
N GLN A 526 10.63 24.53 7.94
CA GLN A 526 11.03 23.18 8.35
C GLN A 526 10.74 22.12 7.28
N LYS A 527 9.65 22.23 6.51
CA LYS A 527 9.26 21.17 5.54
C LYS A 527 9.58 21.51 4.08
N PHE A 528 9.64 22.78 3.69
CA PHE A 528 10.04 23.19 2.33
C PHE A 528 11.51 23.60 2.24
N LEU A 529 11.95 24.64 2.97
CA LEU A 529 13.30 25.22 2.82
C LEU A 529 14.42 24.30 3.31
N LYS A 530 14.27 23.69 4.49
CA LYS A 530 15.22 22.71 5.04
C LYS A 530 15.43 21.50 4.13
N TYR A 531 14.34 20.97 3.56
CA TYR A 531 14.38 19.84 2.63
C TYR A 531 14.98 20.23 1.25
N LEU A 532 14.71 21.44 0.75
CA LEU A 532 15.42 22.01 -0.41
C LEU A 532 16.94 22.13 -0.15
N GLU A 533 17.35 22.47 1.08
CA GLU A 533 18.76 22.56 1.46
C GLU A 533 19.42 21.18 1.57
N LEU A 534 18.75 20.18 2.14
CA LEU A 534 19.19 18.78 2.16
C LEU A 534 19.42 18.23 0.73
N TYR A 535 18.51 18.55 -0.19
CA TYR A 535 18.66 18.21 -1.61
C TYR A 535 19.91 18.85 -2.24
N LYS A 536 20.15 20.13 -1.96
CA LYS A 536 21.32 20.88 -2.46
C LYS A 536 22.65 20.39 -1.90
N LYS A 537 22.70 20.05 -0.61
CA LYS A 537 23.89 19.50 0.06
C LYS A 537 24.29 18.14 -0.50
N THR A 538 23.37 17.42 -1.15
CA THR A 538 23.61 16.07 -1.65
C THR A 538 24.05 16.09 -3.13
N PRO A 539 25.32 15.80 -3.45
CA PRO A 539 25.88 16.05 -4.80
C PRO A 539 25.39 15.08 -5.88
N LYS A 540 24.83 13.93 -5.49
CA LYS A 540 24.27 12.89 -6.36
C LYS A 540 22.90 12.49 -5.83
N VAL A 541 21.85 12.62 -6.64
CA VAL A 541 20.46 12.36 -6.19
C VAL A 541 20.19 10.88 -5.99
N GLU A 542 20.92 10.04 -6.72
CA GLU A 542 20.96 8.59 -6.55
C GLU A 542 21.46 8.20 -5.14
N LYS A 543 22.30 9.04 -4.52
CA LYS A 543 22.73 8.88 -3.12
C LYS A 543 21.69 9.42 -2.13
N LEU A 544 20.89 10.43 -2.51
CA LEU A 544 19.77 10.90 -1.70
C LEU A 544 18.70 9.81 -1.64
N HIS A 545 18.23 9.33 -2.78
CA HIS A 545 17.20 8.28 -2.88
C HIS A 545 17.62 6.97 -2.21
N LYS A 546 18.91 6.60 -2.26
CA LYS A 546 19.45 5.44 -1.53
C LYS A 546 19.50 5.62 0.01
N ASN A 547 19.49 6.86 0.50
CA ASN A 547 19.54 7.16 1.93
C ASN A 547 18.16 7.44 2.53
N VAL A 548 17.28 8.15 1.81
CA VAL A 548 15.99 8.65 2.33
C VAL A 548 14.80 8.43 1.39
N GLY A 549 14.92 7.59 0.37
CA GLY A 549 13.85 7.37 -0.61
C GLY A 549 13.45 8.68 -1.32
N PHE A 550 12.15 8.83 -1.62
CA PHE A 550 11.59 10.05 -2.20
C PHE A 550 11.08 11.06 -1.16
N LEU A 551 11.40 10.87 0.14
CA LEU A 551 10.99 11.73 1.26
C LEU A 551 11.11 13.23 0.95
N VAL A 552 12.22 13.64 0.34
CA VAL A 552 12.50 15.05 0.04
C VAL A 552 11.58 15.57 -1.04
N GLU A 553 11.40 14.82 -2.12
CA GLU A 553 10.48 15.19 -3.19
C GLU A 553 9.01 15.18 -2.76
N GLU A 554 8.58 14.18 -1.98
CA GLU A 554 7.19 14.04 -1.53
C GLU A 554 6.81 15.07 -0.47
N THR A 555 7.71 15.36 0.48
CA THR A 555 7.51 16.43 1.47
C THR A 555 7.38 17.80 0.76
N ILE A 556 8.29 18.10 -0.18
CA ILE A 556 8.29 19.38 -0.92
C ILE A 556 7.06 19.52 -1.83
N ASP A 557 6.65 18.45 -2.51
CA ASP A 557 5.44 18.41 -3.35
C ASP A 557 4.17 18.60 -2.51
N CYS A 558 4.10 17.96 -1.33
CA CYS A 558 2.98 18.07 -0.41
C CYS A 558 2.84 19.49 0.17
N VAL A 559 3.93 20.11 0.65
CA VAL A 559 3.88 21.50 1.16
C VAL A 559 3.41 22.46 0.07
N VAL A 560 3.91 22.34 -1.16
CA VAL A 560 3.54 23.29 -2.23
C VAL A 560 2.06 23.17 -2.62
N ASN A 561 1.48 21.97 -2.62
CA ASN A 561 0.04 21.82 -2.85
C ASN A 561 -0.80 22.35 -1.68
N VAL A 562 -0.40 22.09 -0.43
CA VAL A 562 -1.07 22.65 0.76
C VAL A 562 -0.98 24.18 0.80
N LEU A 563 0.11 24.79 0.32
CA LEU A 563 0.22 26.24 0.17
C LEU A 563 -0.64 26.81 -0.98
N PHE A 564 -1.12 25.98 -1.92
CA PHE A 564 -2.22 26.40 -2.79
C PHE A 564 -3.53 26.36 -2.01
N ASP A 565 -3.83 25.24 -1.34
CA ASP A 565 -5.09 25.04 -0.63
C ASP A 565 -5.33 26.05 0.50
N ILE A 566 -4.31 26.53 1.22
CA ILE A 566 -4.45 27.57 2.25
C ILE A 566 -4.78 28.96 1.63
N PHE A 567 -4.32 29.23 0.41
CA PHE A 567 -4.31 30.58 -0.19
C PHE A 567 -5.03 30.64 -1.55
N ASP A 568 -6.01 29.76 -1.78
CA ASP A 568 -6.76 29.61 -3.04
C ASP A 568 -7.80 30.71 -3.28
N ASP A 569 -8.45 31.19 -2.22
CA ASP A 569 -9.48 32.25 -2.22
C ASP A 569 -9.04 33.49 -1.39
N ASP A 570 -9.82 34.57 -1.37
CA ASP A 570 -9.47 35.84 -0.71
C ASP A 570 -9.76 35.87 0.80
N TYR A 571 -8.95 35.16 1.58
CA TYR A 571 -9.05 35.13 3.04
C TYR A 571 -8.38 36.33 3.72
N SER A 572 -8.89 36.75 4.87
CA SER A 572 -8.38 37.88 5.65
C SER A 572 -6.91 37.74 6.10
N TYR A 573 -6.39 36.50 6.15
CA TYR A 573 -4.99 36.21 6.44
C TYR A 573 -4.07 36.22 5.21
N ASN A 574 -4.60 36.31 3.98
CA ASN A 574 -3.82 36.32 2.75
C ASN A 574 -2.77 37.43 2.76
N LYS A 575 -3.20 38.69 2.85
CA LYS A 575 -2.26 39.82 2.83
C LYS A 575 -1.19 39.76 3.94
N PRO A 576 -1.53 39.61 5.24
CA PRO A 576 -0.53 39.63 6.32
C PRO A 576 0.41 38.43 6.40
N ILE A 577 0.18 37.34 5.65
CA ILE A 577 1.07 36.17 5.61
C ILE A 577 1.70 36.01 4.21
N PHE A 578 0.89 36.05 3.16
CA PHE A 578 1.33 35.73 1.80
C PHE A 578 2.12 36.86 1.14
N HIS A 579 1.63 38.09 1.28
CA HIS A 579 2.19 39.30 0.67
C HIS A 579 3.13 40.01 1.62
N ASP A 580 2.61 40.56 2.72
CA ASP A 580 3.38 41.33 3.70
C ASP A 580 4.38 40.43 4.47
N GLY A 581 4.05 39.14 4.63
CA GLY A 581 4.92 38.11 5.21
C GLY A 581 5.95 37.51 4.24
N GLY A 582 5.98 37.94 2.97
CA GLY A 582 7.04 37.63 2.00
C GLY A 582 6.98 36.24 1.35
N LEU A 583 5.98 35.40 1.64
CA LEU A 583 5.86 34.04 1.09
C LEU A 583 5.85 34.01 -0.45
N LEU A 584 5.19 34.98 -1.10
CA LEU A 584 5.22 35.12 -2.55
C LEU A 584 6.64 35.21 -3.11
N GLN A 585 7.53 35.94 -2.43
CA GLN A 585 8.92 36.12 -2.86
C GLN A 585 9.72 34.84 -2.61
N VAL A 586 9.49 34.13 -1.50
CA VAL A 586 10.09 32.80 -1.24
C VAL A 586 9.71 31.80 -2.33
N LEU A 587 8.42 31.65 -2.64
CA LEU A 587 7.94 30.71 -3.68
C LEU A 587 8.50 31.06 -5.06
N LYS A 588 8.57 32.34 -5.40
CA LYS A 588 9.13 32.85 -6.67
C LYS A 588 10.62 32.52 -6.84
N ASP A 589 11.43 32.73 -5.81
CA ASP A 589 12.88 32.46 -5.88
C ASP A 589 13.17 30.95 -5.90
N LYS A 590 12.41 30.17 -5.10
CA LYS A 590 12.56 28.71 -4.98
C LYS A 590 11.95 27.91 -6.12
N LEU A 591 11.13 28.51 -6.99
CA LEU A 591 10.59 27.91 -8.21
C LEU A 591 11.70 27.34 -9.12
N SER A 592 12.86 28.01 -9.17
CA SER A 592 14.04 27.53 -9.91
C SER A 592 14.61 26.23 -9.33
N GLU A 593 14.60 26.10 -8.01
CA GLU A 593 15.12 24.96 -7.24
C GLU A 593 14.17 23.76 -7.35
N PHE A 594 12.86 23.96 -7.12
CA PHE A 594 11.81 22.95 -7.32
C PHE A 594 11.86 22.35 -8.73
N ARG A 595 12.06 23.19 -9.76
CA ARG A 595 12.21 22.75 -11.15
C ARG A 595 13.44 21.86 -11.39
N ILE A 596 14.52 22.02 -10.61
CA ILE A 596 15.69 21.13 -10.68
C ILE A 596 15.37 19.78 -10.04
N ILE A 597 14.70 19.78 -8.88
CA ILE A 597 14.25 18.56 -8.19
C ILE A 597 13.33 17.74 -9.10
N PHE A 598 12.22 18.35 -9.56
CA PHE A 598 11.28 17.72 -10.51
C PHE A 598 12.00 17.10 -11.71
N LYS A 599 13.00 17.79 -12.29
CA LYS A 599 13.74 17.26 -13.44
C LYS A 599 14.50 15.97 -13.13
N LYS A 600 15.09 15.84 -11.94
CA LYS A 600 15.97 14.73 -11.54
C LYS A 600 15.26 13.47 -11.05
N VAL A 601 14.01 13.54 -10.59
CA VAL A 601 13.19 12.34 -10.30
C VAL A 601 13.15 11.43 -11.54
N ASP A 602 13.52 10.16 -11.44
CA ASP A 602 13.38 9.25 -12.58
C ASP A 602 11.94 8.69 -12.65
N LYS A 603 11.28 8.97 -13.78
CA LYS A 603 9.95 8.46 -14.10
C LYS A 603 9.87 6.93 -14.14
N ASN A 604 10.99 6.25 -14.37
CA ASN A 604 11.04 4.79 -14.47
C ASN A 604 11.14 4.14 -13.08
N VAL A 605 11.62 4.88 -12.08
CA VAL A 605 11.74 4.46 -10.68
C VAL A 605 10.49 4.86 -9.89
N ASN A 606 10.07 6.13 -9.97
CA ASN A 606 8.83 6.60 -9.38
C ASN A 606 8.10 7.56 -10.33
N GLN A 607 7.21 6.98 -11.16
CA GLN A 607 6.35 7.74 -12.06
C GLN A 607 5.38 8.65 -11.32
N ASP A 608 4.85 8.23 -10.18
CA ASP A 608 3.74 8.92 -9.53
C ASP A 608 4.21 10.23 -8.93
N VAL A 609 5.35 10.22 -8.22
CA VAL A 609 6.07 11.44 -7.80
C VAL A 609 6.40 12.32 -9.01
N LYS A 610 6.86 11.74 -10.12
CA LYS A 610 7.19 12.51 -11.33
C LYS A 610 5.98 13.22 -11.93
N GLU A 611 4.81 12.59 -11.92
CA GLU A 611 3.58 13.14 -12.50
C GLU A 611 2.90 14.13 -11.55
N ARG A 612 2.86 13.87 -10.24
CA ARG A 612 2.40 14.84 -9.23
C ARG A 612 3.26 16.11 -9.26
N MET A 613 4.59 15.98 -9.13
CA MET A 613 5.50 17.14 -9.20
C MET A 613 5.43 17.91 -10.53
N LYS A 614 4.98 17.28 -11.62
CA LYS A 614 4.75 17.96 -12.90
C LYS A 614 3.47 18.80 -12.87
N GLU A 615 2.39 18.30 -12.28
CA GLU A 615 1.16 19.07 -12.03
C GLU A 615 1.47 20.23 -11.08
N THR A 616 2.11 19.95 -9.93
CA THR A 616 2.53 20.94 -8.92
C THR A 616 3.45 22.03 -9.51
N LEU A 617 4.47 21.68 -10.32
CA LEU A 617 5.36 22.66 -10.95
C LEU A 617 4.63 23.59 -11.94
N ASN A 618 3.60 23.09 -12.63
CA ASN A 618 2.79 23.91 -13.52
C ASN A 618 1.86 24.82 -12.72
N ASN A 619 1.20 24.27 -11.69
CA ASN A 619 0.32 25.01 -10.79
C ASN A 619 1.08 26.14 -10.07
N LEU A 620 2.28 25.86 -9.54
CA LEU A 620 3.16 26.86 -8.90
C LEU A 620 3.49 28.04 -9.83
N GLN A 621 3.75 27.76 -11.11
CA GLN A 621 4.03 28.80 -12.11
C GLN A 621 2.81 29.66 -12.46
N SER A 622 1.60 29.11 -12.38
CA SER A 622 0.35 29.85 -12.57
C SER A 622 -0.01 30.63 -11.30
N PHE A 623 0.10 30.01 -10.13
CA PHE A 623 -0.22 30.57 -8.83
C PHE A 623 0.68 31.77 -8.47
N VAL A 624 1.99 31.67 -8.67
CA VAL A 624 2.94 32.79 -8.46
C VAL A 624 2.64 33.97 -9.40
N LYS A 625 2.13 33.73 -10.62
CA LYS A 625 1.68 34.82 -11.52
C LYS A 625 0.36 35.42 -11.07
N TYR A 626 -0.60 34.59 -10.64
CA TYR A 626 -1.90 35.02 -10.14
C TYR A 626 -1.76 35.92 -8.91
N LYS A 627 -0.98 35.47 -7.90
CA LYS A 627 -0.69 36.25 -6.70
C LYS A 627 0.16 37.51 -6.97
N GLN A 628 0.96 37.54 -8.05
CA GLN A 628 1.58 38.79 -8.54
C GLN A 628 0.59 39.75 -9.24
N GLY A 629 -0.61 39.28 -9.58
CA GLY A 629 -1.73 40.10 -10.05
C GLY A 629 -2.43 40.84 -8.92
N GLU A 630 -2.59 40.22 -7.75
CA GLU A 630 -3.21 40.80 -6.54
C GLU A 630 -2.45 42.03 -5.97
N LEU A 631 -1.21 42.26 -6.40
CA LEU A 631 -0.37 43.39 -5.99
C LEU A 631 -0.47 44.63 -6.92
N LYS A 632 -1.51 44.71 -7.77
CA LYS A 632 -1.70 45.77 -8.77
C LYS A 632 -3.05 46.47 -8.64
#